data_AF-A0A958V384-F1
#
_entry.id   AF-A0A958V384-F1
#
_cell.length_a   1.000
_cell.length_b   1.000
_cell.length_c   1.000
_cell.angle_alpha   90.00
_cell.angle_beta   90.00
_cell.angle_gamma   90.00
#
_symmetry.space_group_name_H-M   'P 1'
#
loop_
_entity.id
_entity.type
_entity.pdbx_description
1 polymer ?
#
loop_
_entity_poly.entity_id
_entity_poly.type
_entity_poly.pdbx_seq_one_letter_code
_entity_poly.pdbx_strand_id
1 'polypeptide(L)'
;FDIDANGIIHVTASDKATGKSQDIRIEASSGLSEDEIKKMKADAEANAEADKKAKEVAEKINAADSMIFQTEKQLKEFGDKLSADKKAPIESALEELKKAHESKDLALIDSAMERINEAWKAASEEMYKAQQAQGGANTSADAGAAGAGTDSEAQGDDVQDVDFEEVK
;
A
#
# COMPACT_ATOMS: atom_id res chain seq x y z
N PHE A 1 22.46 12.81 -5.68
CA PHE A 1 23.25 13.34 -6.80
C PHE A 1 23.58 14.77 -6.47
N ASP A 2 24.86 15.13 -6.51
CA ASP A 2 25.35 16.49 -6.33
C ASP A 2 26.25 16.86 -7.51
N ILE A 3 26.17 18.09 -7.99
CA ILE A 3 26.91 18.57 -9.16
C ILE A 3 27.73 19.77 -8.72
N ASP A 4 29.06 19.65 -8.77
CA ASP A 4 29.96 20.72 -8.37
C ASP A 4 30.07 21.82 -9.44
N ALA A 5 30.70 22.95 -9.07
CA ALA A 5 30.92 24.07 -9.99
C ALA A 5 31.82 23.75 -11.20
N ASN A 6 32.51 22.61 -11.19
CA ASN A 6 33.35 22.13 -12.28
C ASN A 6 32.60 21.12 -13.18
N GLY A 7 31.33 20.83 -12.89
CA GLY A 7 30.50 19.88 -13.64
C GLY A 7 30.78 18.41 -13.31
N ILE A 8 31.44 18.12 -12.18
CA ILE A 8 31.65 16.77 -11.68
C ILE A 8 30.41 16.33 -10.92
N ILE A 9 29.90 15.14 -11.27
CA ILE A 9 28.73 14.56 -10.61
C ILE A 9 29.19 13.61 -9.51
N HIS A 10 28.74 13.87 -8.28
CA HIS A 10 28.88 13.02 -7.12
C HIS A 10 27.60 12.21 -6.91
N VAL A 11 27.73 10.88 -6.97
CA VAL A 11 26.63 9.94 -6.72
C VAL A 11 26.91 9.20 -5.41
N THR A 12 26.21 9.60 -4.35
CA THR A 12 26.29 8.96 -3.04
C THR A 12 25.08 8.07 -2.81
N ALA A 13 25.32 6.81 -2.44
CA ALA A 13 24.31 5.91 -1.90
C ALA A 13 24.66 5.63 -0.43
N SER A 14 23.74 5.95 0.49
CA SER A 14 23.96 5.78 1.93
C SER A 14 22.88 4.92 2.56
N ASP A 15 23.29 3.96 3.38
CA ASP A 15 22.41 3.23 4.28
C ASP A 15 22.22 4.02 5.57
N LYS A 16 20.99 4.50 5.80
CA LYS A 16 20.64 5.30 6.98
C LYS A 16 20.68 4.52 8.29
N ALA A 17 20.64 3.18 8.27
CA ALA A 17 20.67 2.36 9.48
C ALA A 17 22.10 2.13 9.97
N THR A 18 23.05 1.89 9.07
CA THR A 18 24.45 1.63 9.42
C THR A 18 25.35 2.86 9.29
N GLY A 19 24.87 3.93 8.66
CA GLY A 19 25.64 5.15 8.39
C GLY A 19 26.74 4.98 7.32
N LYS A 20 26.82 3.80 6.68
CA LYS A 20 27.81 3.53 5.63
C LYS A 20 27.37 4.19 4.33
N SER A 21 28.30 4.83 3.63
CA SER A 21 28.09 5.38 2.30
C SER A 21 29.03 4.73 1.28
N GLN A 22 28.59 4.74 0.03
CA GLN A 22 29.39 4.45 -1.15
C GLN A 22 29.23 5.61 -2.11
N ASP A 23 30.35 6.07 -2.67
CA ASP A 23 30.45 7.31 -3.41
C ASP A 23 31.12 7.06 -4.77
N ILE A 24 30.48 7.53 -5.84
CA ILE A 24 31.02 7.48 -7.21
C ILE A 24 31.18 8.91 -7.72
N ARG A 25 32.34 9.20 -8.30
CA ARG A 25 32.64 10.47 -8.98
C ARG A 25 32.62 10.25 -10.49
N ILE A 26 31.80 11.02 -11.19
CA ILE A 26 31.75 11.03 -12.66
C ILE A 26 32.38 12.34 -13.13
N GLU A 27 33.56 12.24 -13.75
CA GLU A 27 34.29 13.38 -14.30
C GLU A 27 33.84 13.63 -15.75
N ALA A 28 33.53 14.90 -16.07
CA ALA A 28 33.04 15.34 -17.37
C ALA A 28 34.15 15.23 -18.44
N SER A 29 34.43 14.03 -18.93
CA SER A 29 35.45 13.79 -19.96
C SER A 29 34.89 13.55 -21.36
N SER A 30 33.58 13.30 -21.50
CA SER A 30 32.87 13.28 -22.79
C SER A 30 31.35 13.35 -22.59
N GLY A 31 30.81 14.57 -22.60
CA GLY A 31 29.37 14.80 -22.62
C GLY A 31 28.77 14.61 -24.02
N LEU A 32 27.44 14.67 -24.10
CA LEU A 32 26.71 14.71 -25.38
C LEU A 32 27.04 16.01 -26.13
N SER A 33 27.24 15.93 -27.45
CA SER A 33 27.32 17.11 -28.32
C SER A 33 25.98 17.85 -28.40
N GLU A 34 25.98 19.10 -28.84
CA GLU A 34 24.73 19.88 -28.99
C GLU A 34 23.74 19.21 -29.94
N ASP A 35 24.24 18.55 -30.99
CA ASP A 35 23.40 17.85 -31.97
C ASP A 35 22.81 16.57 -31.37
N GLU A 36 23.56 15.84 -30.54
CA GLU A 36 23.04 14.72 -29.76
C GLU A 36 22.01 15.18 -28.74
N ILE A 37 22.21 16.32 -28.06
CA ILE A 37 21.24 16.89 -27.13
C ILE A 37 19.93 17.25 -27.85
N LYS A 38 20.01 17.92 -29.01
CA LYS A 38 18.82 18.27 -29.82
C LYS A 38 18.09 17.02 -30.28
N LYS A 39 18.83 16.01 -30.74
CA LYS A 39 18.26 14.73 -31.16
C LYS A 39 17.56 14.03 -30.00
N MET A 40 18.20 13.92 -28.83
CA MET A 40 17.60 13.30 -27.65
C MET A 40 16.35 14.03 -27.15
N LYS A 41 16.29 15.37 -27.27
CA LYS A 41 15.07 16.12 -26.96
C LYS A 41 13.93 15.79 -27.91
N ALA A 42 14.20 15.78 -29.22
CA ALA A 42 13.19 15.43 -30.22
C ALA A 42 12.73 13.97 -30.08
N ASP A 43 13.66 13.05 -29.81
CA ASP A 43 13.35 11.64 -29.56
C ASP A 43 12.50 11.48 -28.28
N ALA A 44 12.81 12.20 -27.21
CA ALA A 44 12.01 12.16 -25.97
C ALA A 44 10.59 12.71 -26.19
N GLU A 45 10.42 13.79 -26.95
CA GLU A 45 9.10 14.32 -27.30
C GLU A 45 8.31 13.35 -28.17
N ALA A 46 8.96 12.74 -29.17
CA ALA A 46 8.32 11.78 -30.06
C ALA A 46 7.92 10.47 -29.34
N ASN A 47 8.68 10.05 -28.34
CA ASN A 47 8.43 8.82 -27.58
C ASN A 47 7.67 9.02 -26.27
N ALA A 48 7.33 10.26 -25.89
CA ALA A 48 6.73 10.58 -24.60
C ALA A 48 5.53 9.68 -24.24
N GLU A 49 4.62 9.43 -25.19
CA GLU A 49 3.46 8.56 -24.97
C GLU A 49 3.82 7.07 -24.85
N ALA A 50 4.85 6.62 -25.58
CA ALA A 50 5.32 5.24 -25.50
C ALA A 50 6.03 4.98 -24.16
N ASP A 51 6.89 5.91 -23.74
CA ASP A 51 7.61 5.86 -22.46
C ASP A 51 6.65 5.96 -21.28
N LYS A 52 5.60 6.80 -21.39
CA LYS A 52 4.53 6.89 -20.40
C LYS A 52 3.84 5.53 -20.22
N LYS A 53 3.46 4.86 -21.31
CA LYS A 53 2.85 3.52 -21.24
C LYS A 53 3.81 2.49 -20.64
N ALA A 54 5.08 2.52 -21.05
CA ALA A 54 6.09 1.62 -20.49
C ALA A 54 6.28 1.83 -18.98
N LYS A 55 6.26 3.08 -18.53
CA LYS A 55 6.29 3.44 -17.11
C LYS A 55 5.05 2.92 -16.37
N GLU A 56 3.85 3.13 -16.91
CA GLU A 56 2.60 2.63 -16.31
C GLU A 56 2.61 1.10 -16.17
N VAL A 57 3.11 0.38 -17.18
CA VAL A 57 3.29 -1.08 -17.13
C VAL A 57 4.22 -1.47 -15.99
N ALA A 58 5.38 -0.83 -15.89
CA ALA A 58 6.38 -1.12 -14.85
C ALA A 58 5.84 -0.81 -13.44
N GLU A 59 5.13 0.31 -13.28
CA GLU A 59 4.49 0.68 -12.02
C GLU A 59 3.45 -0.35 -11.58
N LYS A 60 2.60 -0.83 -12.49
CA LYS A 60 1.62 -1.88 -12.18
C LYS A 60 2.26 -3.20 -11.77
N ILE A 61 3.32 -3.61 -12.46
CA ILE A 61 4.07 -4.84 -12.11
C ILE A 61 4.68 -4.70 -10.72
N ASN A 62 5.33 -3.56 -10.42
CA ASN A 62 5.93 -3.32 -9.10
C ASN A 62 4.88 -3.21 -7.99
N ALA A 63 3.71 -2.65 -8.28
CA ALA A 63 2.59 -2.61 -7.35
C ALA A 63 2.06 -4.02 -7.05
N ALA A 64 1.95 -4.89 -8.06
CA ALA A 64 1.58 -6.29 -7.88
C ALA A 64 2.59 -7.04 -6.99
N ASP A 65 3.89 -6.90 -7.25
CA ASP A 65 4.95 -7.52 -6.42
C ASP A 65 4.88 -7.05 -4.96
N SER A 66 4.73 -5.74 -4.76
CA SER A 66 4.57 -5.15 -3.43
C SER A 66 3.34 -5.70 -2.70
N MET A 67 2.22 -5.84 -3.41
CA MET A 67 0.97 -6.39 -2.87
C MET A 67 1.08 -7.88 -2.52
N ILE A 68 1.77 -8.67 -3.36
CA ILE A 68 2.07 -10.09 -3.10
C ILE A 68 2.85 -10.19 -1.80
N PHE A 69 3.97 -9.47 -1.68
CA PHE A 69 4.81 -9.50 -0.50
C PHE A 69 4.07 -9.08 0.77
N GLN A 70 3.30 -7.99 0.69
CA GLN A 70 2.51 -7.50 1.81
C GLN A 70 1.46 -8.52 2.25
N THR A 71 0.74 -9.12 1.30
CA THR A 71 -0.30 -10.12 1.59
C THR A 71 0.29 -11.39 2.19
N GLU A 72 1.42 -11.89 1.66
CA GLU A 72 2.13 -13.03 2.24
C GLU A 72 2.56 -12.77 3.68
N LYS A 73 3.10 -11.59 3.94
CA LYS A 73 3.50 -11.18 5.29
C LYS A 73 2.29 -11.14 6.23
N GLN A 74 1.18 -10.53 5.81
CA GLN A 74 -0.03 -10.44 6.63
C GLN A 74 -0.67 -11.81 6.89
N LEU A 75 -0.71 -12.70 5.89
CA LEU A 75 -1.18 -14.07 6.08
C LEU A 75 -0.28 -14.85 7.04
N LYS A 76 1.03 -14.62 7.02
CA LYS A 76 1.96 -15.23 7.98
C LYS A 76 1.77 -14.72 9.41
N GLU A 77 1.46 -13.43 9.58
CA GLU A 77 1.31 -12.80 10.90
C GLU A 77 -0.08 -13.00 11.51
N PHE A 78 -1.13 -12.98 10.68
CA PHE A 78 -2.53 -12.95 11.14
C PHE A 78 -3.39 -14.07 10.56
N GLY A 79 -2.88 -14.89 9.63
CA GLY A 79 -3.67 -15.92 8.95
C GLY A 79 -4.18 -17.04 9.84
N ASP A 80 -3.65 -17.19 11.06
CA ASP A 80 -4.18 -18.14 12.05
C ASP A 80 -5.32 -17.56 12.89
N LYS A 81 -5.50 -16.22 12.86
CA LYS A 81 -6.60 -15.50 13.50
C LYS A 81 -7.80 -15.33 12.57
N LEU A 82 -7.63 -15.61 11.28
CA LEU A 82 -8.68 -15.58 10.29
C LEU A 82 -9.40 -16.92 10.24
N SER A 83 -10.73 -16.87 10.12
CA SER A 83 -11.52 -18.04 9.78
C SER A 83 -11.14 -18.59 8.40
N ALA A 84 -11.36 -19.90 8.21
CA ALA A 84 -11.00 -20.57 6.96
C ALA A 84 -11.75 -19.99 5.75
N ASP A 85 -12.99 -19.54 5.94
CA ASP A 85 -13.82 -18.92 4.90
C ASP A 85 -13.35 -17.52 4.49
N LYS A 86 -12.59 -16.81 5.34
CA LYS A 86 -11.92 -15.55 4.96
C LYS A 86 -10.50 -15.74 4.45
N LYS A 87 -9.80 -16.75 4.97
CA LYS A 87 -8.42 -17.06 4.56
C LYS A 87 -8.37 -17.59 3.13
N ALA A 88 -9.25 -18.53 2.76
CA ALA A 88 -9.21 -19.19 1.45
C ALA A 88 -9.38 -18.21 0.26
N PRO A 89 -10.30 -17.22 0.29
CA PRO A 89 -10.38 -16.21 -0.77
C PRO A 89 -9.10 -15.37 -0.92
N ILE A 90 -8.44 -15.02 0.20
CA ILE A 90 -7.17 -14.24 0.15
C ILE A 90 -6.06 -15.09 -0.49
N GLU A 91 -5.93 -16.36 -0.08
CA GLU A 91 -4.92 -17.27 -0.64
C GLU A 91 -5.14 -17.52 -2.14
N SER A 92 -6.39 -17.73 -2.56
CA SER A 92 -6.75 -17.88 -3.97
C SER A 92 -6.41 -16.63 -4.79
N ALA A 93 -6.80 -15.45 -4.30
CA ALA A 93 -6.51 -14.19 -4.98
C ALA A 93 -5.01 -13.88 -5.03
N LEU A 94 -4.25 -14.28 -4.00
CA LEU A 94 -2.80 -14.19 -3.96
C LEU A 94 -2.15 -15.08 -5.03
N GLU A 95 -2.61 -16.32 -5.20
CA GLU A 95 -2.11 -17.19 -6.27
C GLU A 95 -2.41 -16.65 -7.66
N GLU A 96 -3.60 -16.09 -7.87
CA GLU A 96 -3.98 -15.42 -9.12
C GLU A 96 -3.07 -14.22 -9.41
N LEU A 97 -2.82 -13.37 -8.42
CA LEU A 97 -1.94 -12.21 -8.58
C LEU A 97 -0.50 -12.62 -8.88
N LYS A 98 0.02 -13.68 -8.24
CA LYS A 98 1.35 -14.23 -8.54
C LYS A 98 1.47 -14.69 -10.00
N LYS A 99 0.49 -15.48 -10.47
CA LYS A 99 0.45 -15.96 -11.87
C LYS A 99 0.36 -14.79 -12.85
N ALA A 100 -0.49 -13.80 -12.56
CA ALA A 100 -0.66 -12.61 -13.39
C ALA A 100 0.62 -11.75 -13.43
N HIS A 101 1.31 -11.62 -12.30
CA HIS A 101 2.59 -10.92 -12.19
C HIS A 101 3.69 -11.63 -13.00
N GLU A 102 3.79 -12.96 -12.89
CA GLU A 102 4.75 -13.78 -13.67
C GLU A 102 4.49 -13.67 -15.18
N SER A 103 3.22 -13.68 -15.59
CA SER A 103 2.84 -13.53 -17.01
C SER A 103 2.86 -12.09 -17.50
N LYS A 104 3.06 -11.11 -16.61
CA LYS A 104 2.99 -9.66 -16.89
C LYS A 104 1.69 -9.24 -17.58
N ASP A 105 0.59 -9.89 -17.23
CA ASP A 105 -0.73 -9.58 -17.78
C ASP A 105 -1.37 -8.49 -16.93
N LEU A 106 -1.37 -7.25 -17.43
CA LEU A 106 -1.86 -6.09 -16.69
C LEU A 106 -3.35 -6.16 -16.35
N ALA A 107 -4.18 -6.75 -17.23
CA ALA A 107 -5.61 -6.85 -16.98
C ALA A 107 -5.89 -7.85 -15.85
N LEU A 108 -5.16 -8.96 -15.84
CA LEU A 108 -5.24 -9.94 -14.76
C LEU A 108 -4.65 -9.40 -13.45
N ILE A 109 -3.56 -8.62 -13.52
CA ILE A 109 -2.98 -7.94 -12.35
C ILE A 109 -4.01 -7.01 -11.71
N ASP A 110 -4.64 -6.13 -12.49
CA ASP A 110 -5.63 -5.18 -11.98
C ASP A 110 -6.81 -5.93 -11.31
N SER A 111 -7.36 -6.95 -11.98
CA SER A 111 -8.47 -7.74 -11.44
C SER A 111 -8.08 -8.52 -10.18
N ALA A 112 -6.88 -9.09 -10.12
CA ALA A 112 -6.41 -9.83 -8.97
C ALA A 112 -6.09 -8.91 -7.78
N MET A 113 -5.58 -7.70 -8.03
CA MET A 113 -5.40 -6.69 -6.99
C MET A 113 -6.74 -6.26 -6.38
N GLU A 114 -7.78 -6.05 -7.20
CA GLU A 114 -9.13 -5.76 -6.71
C GLU A 114 -9.66 -6.90 -5.83
N ARG A 115 -9.54 -8.15 -6.28
CA ARG A 115 -9.98 -9.32 -5.50
C ARG A 115 -9.25 -9.46 -4.17
N ILE A 116 -7.93 -9.25 -4.14
CA ILE A 116 -7.16 -9.27 -2.88
C ILE A 116 -7.69 -8.19 -1.92
N ASN A 117 -7.92 -6.97 -2.40
CA ASN A 117 -8.43 -5.87 -1.57
C ASN A 117 -9.82 -6.18 -1.01
N GLU A 118 -10.73 -6.72 -1.84
CA GLU A 118 -12.07 -7.13 -1.40
C GLU A 118 -12.02 -8.25 -0.36
N ALA A 119 -11.17 -9.27 -0.58
CA ALA A 119 -10.99 -10.37 0.36
C ALA A 119 -10.44 -9.89 1.71
N TRP A 120 -9.45 -8.98 1.70
CA TRP A 120 -8.92 -8.37 2.92
C TRP A 120 -9.91 -7.47 3.63
N LYS A 121 -10.77 -6.75 2.90
CA LYS A 121 -11.85 -5.96 3.50
C LYS A 121 -12.82 -6.87 4.26
N ALA A 122 -13.26 -7.97 3.63
CA ALA A 122 -14.14 -8.94 4.27
C ALA A 122 -13.50 -9.63 5.49
N ALA A 123 -12.21 -9.94 5.42
CA ALA A 123 -11.45 -10.52 6.53
C ALA A 123 -11.27 -9.52 7.69
N SER A 124 -11.03 -8.25 7.37
CA SER A 124 -10.84 -7.18 8.35
C SER A 124 -12.14 -6.88 9.11
N GLU A 125 -13.29 -6.85 8.42
CA GLU A 125 -14.61 -6.71 9.07
C GLU A 125 -14.88 -7.80 10.12
N GLU A 126 -14.44 -9.04 9.86
CA GLU A 126 -14.54 -10.12 10.84
C GLU A 126 -13.62 -9.88 12.04
N MET A 127 -12.37 -9.49 11.80
CA MET A 127 -11.41 -9.22 12.88
C MET A 127 -11.88 -8.09 13.81
N TYR A 128 -12.44 -7.01 13.25
CA TYR A 128 -13.04 -5.93 14.03
C TYR A 128 -14.26 -6.39 14.84
N LYS A 129 -15.16 -7.19 14.25
CA LYS A 129 -16.32 -7.76 14.96
C LYS A 129 -15.90 -8.73 16.07
N ALA A 130 -14.90 -9.56 15.83
CA ALA A 130 -14.35 -10.47 16.84
C ALA A 130 -13.73 -9.69 18.02
N GLN A 131 -13.02 -8.61 17.75
CA GLN A 131 -12.43 -7.75 18.79
C GLN A 131 -13.50 -6.99 19.59
N GLN A 132 -14.59 -6.54 18.96
CA GLN A 132 -15.71 -5.90 19.66
C GLN A 132 -16.49 -6.90 20.53
N ALA A 133 -16.68 -8.13 20.05
CA ALA A 133 -17.29 -9.20 20.84
C ALA A 133 -16.42 -9.63 22.03
N GLN A 134 -15.09 -9.58 21.88
CA GLN A 134 -14.15 -9.92 22.96
C GLN A 134 -13.98 -8.78 23.99
N GLY A 135 -14.21 -7.52 23.59
CA GLY A 135 -14.26 -6.35 24.49
C GLY A 135 -15.60 -6.15 25.22
N GLY A 136 -16.67 -6.80 24.77
CA GLY A 136 -18.00 -6.75 25.40
C GLY A 136 -18.27 -7.87 26.43
N ALA A 137 -17.34 -8.80 26.61
CA ALA A 137 -17.52 -9.99 27.45
C ALA A 137 -16.93 -9.85 28.87
N ASN A 138 -16.89 -8.64 29.45
CA ASN A 138 -16.46 -8.45 30.85
C ASN A 138 -17.39 -7.56 31.70
N THR A 139 -18.67 -7.45 31.36
CA THR A 139 -19.69 -6.74 32.17
C THR A 139 -20.99 -7.52 32.35
N SER A 140 -20.97 -8.84 32.38
CA SER A 140 -22.15 -9.63 32.80
C SER A 140 -21.77 -10.86 33.61
N ALA A 141 -21.30 -10.63 34.83
CA ALA A 141 -21.39 -11.59 35.93
C ALA A 141 -21.06 -10.91 37.28
N ASP A 142 -21.90 -9.97 37.74
CA ASP A 142 -22.23 -9.77 39.17
C ASP A 142 -23.20 -8.60 39.31
N ALA A 143 -24.45 -8.88 39.71
CA ALA A 143 -25.35 -8.00 40.47
C ALA A 143 -26.78 -8.55 40.44
N GLY A 144 -26.97 -9.71 41.07
CA GLY A 144 -28.28 -10.14 41.54
C GLY A 144 -28.47 -9.75 42.99
N ALA A 145 -28.90 -8.52 43.28
CA ALA A 145 -29.50 -8.15 44.56
C ALA A 145 -30.33 -6.85 44.46
N ALA A 146 -31.64 -7.03 44.27
CA ALA A 146 -32.77 -6.24 44.77
C ALA A 146 -32.60 -4.72 45.07
N GLY A 147 -33.38 -3.90 44.36
CA GLY A 147 -33.71 -2.53 44.79
C GLY A 147 -34.53 -1.77 43.75
N ALA A 148 -35.80 -1.52 44.06
CA ALA A 148 -36.84 -0.93 43.22
C ALA A 148 -36.56 0.48 42.65
N GLY A 149 -37.21 0.82 41.53
CA GLY A 149 -37.42 2.22 41.12
C GLY A 149 -37.65 2.45 39.63
N THR A 150 -38.92 2.58 39.25
CA THR A 150 -39.54 3.02 37.99
C THR A 150 -38.92 4.30 37.39
N ASP A 151 -38.69 4.37 36.07
CA ASP A 151 -39.48 5.14 35.09
C ASP A 151 -38.84 5.25 33.69
N SER A 152 -39.70 5.43 32.70
CA SER A 152 -39.48 5.33 31.24
C SER A 152 -39.05 6.64 30.57
N GLU A 153 -38.81 6.56 29.24
CA GLU A 153 -38.67 7.65 28.24
C GLU A 153 -37.24 8.21 28.04
N ALA A 154 -36.68 8.52 26.86
CA ALA A 154 -37.13 8.55 25.46
C ALA A 154 -35.88 8.64 24.52
N GLN A 155 -36.15 8.54 23.21
CA GLN A 155 -35.27 8.61 22.03
C GLN A 155 -34.34 9.84 21.90
N GLY A 156 -33.29 9.67 21.05
CA GLY A 156 -32.52 10.73 20.38
C GLY A 156 -31.05 10.33 20.26
N ASP A 157 -30.59 9.70 19.18
CA ASP A 157 -30.02 10.36 17.99
C ASP A 157 -29.16 11.58 18.33
N ASP A 158 -27.84 11.39 18.41
CA ASP A 158 -26.86 12.48 18.42
C ASP A 158 -25.68 12.07 17.53
N VAL A 159 -25.83 12.39 16.24
CA VAL A 159 -24.76 12.41 15.25
C VAL A 159 -23.87 13.60 15.60
N GLN A 160 -22.66 13.34 16.08
CA GLN A 160 -21.67 14.40 16.32
C GLN A 160 -21.07 14.86 14.99
N ASP A 161 -21.52 16.03 14.54
CA ASP A 161 -20.90 16.82 13.48
C ASP A 161 -19.45 17.17 13.86
N VAL A 162 -18.52 16.94 12.93
CA VAL A 162 -17.10 17.29 13.07
C VAL A 162 -16.86 18.67 12.44
N ASP A 163 -16.55 19.66 13.28
CA ASP A 163 -16.10 20.98 12.82
C ASP A 163 -14.70 20.88 12.19
N PHE A 164 -14.60 21.27 10.92
CA PHE A 164 -13.36 21.38 10.14
C PHE A 164 -12.91 22.84 10.14
N GLU A 165 -11.78 23.16 10.80
CA GLU A 165 -11.16 24.48 10.74
C GLU A 165 -9.97 24.45 9.77
N GLU A 166 -10.12 25.15 8.64
CA GLU A 166 -9.12 25.30 7.58
C GLU A 166 -8.08 26.33 8.02
N VAL A 167 -6.85 25.88 8.33
CA VAL A 167 -5.74 26.80 8.63
C VAL A 167 -5.02 27.14 7.33
N LYS A 168 -5.16 28.42 6.96
CA LYS A 168 -4.57 29.09 5.81
C LYS A 168 -3.05 29.25 5.91
#